data_AF-M1MMH4-F1
#
_entry.id   AF-M1MMH4-F1
#
_cell.length_a   1.000
_cell.length_b   1.000
_cell.length_c   1.000
_cell.angle_alpha   90.00
_cell.angle_beta   90.00
_cell.angle_gamma   90.00
#
_symmetry.space_group_name_H-M   'P 1'
#
loop_
_entity.id
_entity.type
_entity.pdbx_description
1 polymer ?
#
loop_
_entity_poly.entity_id
_entity_poly.type
_entity_poly.pdbx_seq_one_letter_code
_entity_poly.pdbx_strand_id
1 'polypeptide(L)'
;MNESEDKFLKETVEPILEKYKNEVLLKILDNEENLKNQVSKALENISEVAQGKENYKVKYIEFSLLQIGFLNEKYEVTAIAYDDNWYVGESIWEVFTIDYIFEDLKDIKAKLFQDIKKYVGKIRAFYIEQYILKQLPTYNMYFSYFLIKWLKQWDEEKAFGKMPKGETLQMTWGEYKNYSQKIFYHDSRPKKEERFRELIQKGKQEETVFSSWTSLKLDKLKIESIDISCMNLKESELKNIFFLSSMSVGLNLKKAFLRNCYFRKCDLGASDFTESHLEDVVFENCILRNNCFKDAKFKNVYLSDGKKFKNILREEDLWG
;
A
#
# COMPACT_ATOMS: atom_id res chain seq x y z
N MET A 1 -19.85 31.73 -3.18
CA MET A 1 -20.58 30.81 -2.31
C MET A 1 -21.38 31.67 -1.36
N ASN A 2 -22.71 31.52 -1.33
CA ASN A 2 -23.57 32.31 -0.45
C ASN A 2 -23.63 31.69 0.96
N GLU A 3 -23.97 32.48 1.97
CA GLU A 3 -23.93 32.05 3.38
C GLU A 3 -24.77 30.79 3.67
N SER A 4 -25.91 30.64 2.96
CA SER A 4 -26.75 29.43 3.06
C SER A 4 -26.15 28.19 2.41
N GLU A 5 -25.37 28.35 1.34
CA GLU A 5 -24.61 27.27 0.68
C GLU A 5 -23.48 26.80 1.61
N ASP A 6 -22.65 27.72 2.11
CA ASP A 6 -21.55 27.41 3.04
C ASP A 6 -22.07 26.66 4.26
N LYS A 7 -23.17 27.16 4.83
CA LYS A 7 -23.80 26.56 6.00
C LYS A 7 -24.29 25.14 5.72
N PHE A 8 -25.03 24.91 4.63
CA PHE A 8 -25.52 23.58 4.29
C PHE A 8 -24.37 22.59 4.06
N LEU A 9 -23.35 23.01 3.30
CA LEU A 9 -22.22 22.14 2.99
C LEU A 9 -21.42 21.77 4.24
N LYS A 10 -21.11 22.74 5.11
CA LYS A 10 -20.32 22.50 6.33
C LYS A 10 -21.11 21.84 7.46
N GLU A 11 -22.36 22.25 7.68
CA GLU A 11 -23.13 21.76 8.83
C GLU A 11 -23.96 20.51 8.52
N THR A 12 -24.24 20.23 7.24
CA THR A 12 -25.05 19.06 6.84
C THR A 12 -24.23 18.04 6.06
N VAL A 13 -23.58 18.44 4.97
CA VAL A 13 -22.92 17.49 4.06
C VAL A 13 -21.65 16.91 4.67
N GLU A 14 -20.76 17.76 5.18
CA GLU A 14 -19.47 17.31 5.76
C GLU A 14 -19.66 16.29 6.90
N PRO A 15 -20.50 16.52 7.92
CA PRO A 15 -20.64 15.56 9.03
C PRO A 15 -21.20 14.21 8.60
N ILE A 16 -22.12 14.19 7.62
CA ILE A 16 -22.69 12.97 7.08
C ILE A 16 -21.62 12.16 6.34
N LEU A 17 -20.84 12.81 5.46
CA LEU A 17 -19.78 12.14 4.71
C LEU A 17 -18.61 11.72 5.60
N GLU A 18 -18.29 12.49 6.65
CA GLU A 18 -17.26 12.14 7.63
C GLU A 18 -17.64 10.89 8.43
N LYS A 19 -18.92 10.76 8.80
CA LYS A 19 -19.44 9.53 9.42
C LYS A 19 -19.34 8.36 8.45
N TYR A 20 -19.83 8.54 7.22
CA TYR A 20 -19.82 7.50 6.19
C TYR A 20 -18.40 7.02 5.86
N LYS A 21 -17.42 7.92 5.89
CA LYS A 21 -16.01 7.59 5.67
C LYS A 21 -15.48 6.55 6.66
N ASN A 22 -15.88 6.64 7.93
CA ASN A 22 -15.52 5.63 8.94
C ASN A 22 -16.23 4.29 8.68
N GLU A 23 -17.48 4.33 8.24
CA GLU A 23 -18.25 3.13 7.85
C GLU A 23 -17.59 2.42 6.64
N VAL A 24 -17.11 3.17 5.65
CA VAL A 24 -16.34 2.63 4.50
C VAL A 24 -15.09 1.89 4.96
N LEU A 25 -14.31 2.47 5.90
CA LEU A 25 -13.12 1.79 6.43
C LEU A 25 -13.49 0.46 7.11
N LEU A 26 -14.55 0.45 7.93
CA LEU A 26 -15.04 -0.78 8.57
C LEU A 26 -15.51 -1.80 7.54
N LYS A 27 -16.25 -1.40 6.50
CA LYS A 27 -16.67 -2.31 5.44
C LYS A 27 -15.50 -2.91 4.68
N ILE A 28 -14.42 -2.16 4.43
CA ILE A 28 -13.21 -2.71 3.82
C ILE A 28 -12.56 -3.75 4.75
N LEU A 29 -12.49 -3.47 6.06
CA LEU A 29 -11.95 -4.39 7.06
C LEU A 29 -12.78 -5.69 7.16
N ASP A 30 -14.10 -5.56 7.22
CA ASP A 30 -15.02 -6.70 7.33
C ASP A 30 -15.04 -7.58 6.06
N ASN A 31 -14.64 -7.01 4.92
CA ASN A 31 -14.59 -7.70 3.63
C ASN A 31 -13.16 -7.90 3.12
N GLU A 32 -12.16 -7.91 4.02
CA GLU A 32 -10.73 -8.00 3.69
C GLU A 32 -10.43 -9.16 2.73
N GLU A 33 -10.94 -10.35 3.06
CA GLU A 33 -10.72 -11.58 2.31
C GLU A 33 -11.42 -11.58 0.95
N ASN A 34 -12.65 -11.07 0.89
CA ASN A 34 -13.39 -10.96 -0.37
C ASN A 34 -12.66 -10.02 -1.35
N LEU A 35 -12.27 -8.84 -0.88
CA LEU A 35 -11.53 -7.89 -1.69
C LEU A 35 -10.18 -8.47 -2.16
N LYS A 36 -9.46 -9.14 -1.27
CA LYS A 36 -8.22 -9.86 -1.63
C LYS A 36 -8.48 -10.88 -2.74
N ASN A 37 -9.52 -11.70 -2.63
CA ASN A 37 -9.85 -12.71 -3.62
C ASN A 37 -10.21 -12.08 -4.98
N GLN A 38 -10.95 -10.97 -5.01
CA GLN A 38 -11.26 -10.25 -6.25
C GLN A 38 -9.99 -9.71 -6.94
N VAL A 39 -9.08 -9.10 -6.17
CA VAL A 39 -7.81 -8.58 -6.67
C VAL A 39 -6.91 -9.72 -7.17
N SER A 40 -6.80 -10.80 -6.40
CA SER A 40 -6.05 -12.01 -6.80
C SER A 40 -6.60 -12.60 -8.09
N LYS A 41 -7.94 -12.68 -8.23
CA LYS A 41 -8.57 -13.22 -9.43
C LYS A 41 -8.32 -12.35 -10.65
N ALA A 42 -8.37 -11.02 -10.51
CA ALA A 42 -8.02 -10.10 -11.59
C ALA A 42 -6.56 -10.30 -12.04
N LEU A 43 -5.63 -10.47 -11.09
CA LEU A 43 -4.21 -10.70 -11.38
C LEU A 43 -3.95 -12.08 -12.03
N GLU A 44 -4.69 -13.11 -11.62
CA GLU A 44 -4.68 -14.42 -12.26
C GLU A 44 -5.15 -14.31 -13.71
N ASN A 45 -6.28 -13.67 -13.97
CA ASN A 45 -6.81 -13.49 -15.31
C ASN A 45 -5.83 -12.69 -16.20
N ILE A 46 -5.25 -11.59 -15.68
CA ILE A 46 -4.20 -10.83 -16.38
C ILE A 46 -3.03 -11.75 -16.74
N SER A 47 -2.57 -12.59 -15.79
CA SER A 47 -1.50 -13.54 -16.04
C SER A 47 -1.87 -14.55 -17.13
N GLU A 48 -3.08 -15.09 -17.11
CA GLU A 48 -3.57 -16.06 -18.11
C GLU A 48 -3.65 -15.45 -19.51
N VAL A 49 -4.23 -14.25 -19.63
CA VAL A 49 -4.31 -13.54 -20.92
C VAL A 49 -2.92 -13.19 -21.44
N ALA A 50 -2.01 -12.71 -20.57
CA ALA A 50 -0.65 -12.38 -20.96
C ALA A 50 0.14 -13.59 -21.50
N GLN A 51 -0.08 -14.79 -20.96
CA GLN A 51 0.53 -16.04 -21.46
C GLN A 51 0.09 -16.38 -22.89
N GLY A 52 -1.11 -15.97 -23.29
CA GLY A 52 -1.64 -16.18 -24.63
C GLY A 52 -1.15 -15.17 -25.67
N LYS A 53 -0.45 -14.10 -25.25
CA LYS A 53 0.02 -13.03 -26.15
C LYS A 53 1.49 -13.22 -26.53
N GLU A 54 1.77 -13.14 -27.83
CA GLU A 54 3.13 -13.25 -28.33
C GLU A 54 3.99 -12.05 -27.91
N ASN A 55 5.16 -12.32 -27.33
CA ASN A 55 6.14 -11.31 -26.88
C ASN A 55 5.60 -10.25 -25.89
N TYR A 56 4.47 -10.50 -25.25
CA TYR A 56 3.89 -9.58 -24.27
C TYR A 56 4.49 -9.80 -22.89
N LYS A 57 5.05 -8.74 -22.29
CA LYS A 57 5.60 -8.78 -20.92
C LYS A 57 4.95 -7.68 -20.10
N VAL A 58 4.20 -8.07 -19.09
CA VAL A 58 3.56 -7.11 -18.17
C VAL A 58 4.64 -6.34 -17.41
N LYS A 59 4.55 -5.01 -17.41
CA LYS A 59 5.41 -4.11 -16.62
C LYS A 59 4.65 -3.15 -15.73
N TYR A 60 3.42 -2.83 -16.08
CA TYR A 60 2.57 -1.95 -15.28
C TYR A 60 1.21 -2.59 -15.10
N ILE A 61 0.64 -2.49 -13.90
CA ILE A 61 -0.76 -2.81 -13.64
C ILE A 61 -1.37 -1.64 -12.86
N GLU A 62 -2.34 -0.96 -13.46
CA GLU A 62 -3.03 0.17 -12.86
C GLU A 62 -4.40 -0.27 -12.36
N PHE A 63 -4.60 -0.22 -11.04
CA PHE A 63 -5.91 -0.36 -10.43
C PHE A 63 -6.53 1.01 -10.24
N SER A 64 -7.79 1.18 -10.63
CA SER A 64 -8.44 2.47 -10.52
C SER A 64 -9.94 2.41 -10.30
N LEU A 65 -10.44 3.43 -9.60
CA LEU A 65 -11.86 3.78 -9.54
C LEU A 65 -12.16 4.93 -10.51
N LEU A 66 -13.27 4.83 -11.23
CA LEU A 66 -13.73 5.86 -12.14
C LEU A 66 -14.66 6.85 -11.42
N GLN A 67 -14.28 8.14 -11.35
CA GLN A 67 -15.06 9.17 -10.66
C GLN A 67 -16.52 9.26 -11.15
N ILE A 68 -16.74 9.22 -12.46
CA ILE A 68 -18.10 9.29 -13.03
C ILE A 68 -18.89 8.00 -12.74
N GLY A 69 -18.22 6.85 -12.65
CA GLY A 69 -18.83 5.60 -12.20
C GLY A 69 -19.28 5.73 -10.74
N PHE A 70 -18.38 6.22 -9.88
CA PHE A 70 -18.65 6.44 -8.46
C PHE A 70 -19.84 7.37 -8.22
N LEU A 71 -19.93 8.50 -8.94
CA LEU A 71 -21.08 9.40 -8.87
C LEU A 71 -22.36 8.75 -9.37
N ASN A 72 -22.29 7.87 -10.35
CA ASN A 72 -23.44 7.13 -10.88
C ASN A 72 -23.72 5.83 -10.12
N GLU A 73 -23.16 5.67 -8.92
CA GLU A 73 -23.39 4.51 -8.04
C GLU A 73 -22.95 3.18 -8.69
N LYS A 74 -21.94 3.25 -9.56
CA LYS A 74 -21.26 2.11 -10.16
C LYS A 74 -19.84 2.01 -9.62
N TYR A 75 -19.63 1.10 -8.67
CA TYR A 75 -18.38 0.98 -7.94
C TYR A 75 -17.48 -0.09 -8.56
N GLU A 76 -17.05 0.17 -9.79
CA GLU A 76 -16.18 -0.71 -10.57
C GLU A 76 -14.71 -0.36 -10.35
N VAL A 77 -13.92 -1.37 -10.02
CA VAL A 77 -12.45 -1.32 -10.04
C VAL A 77 -11.99 -1.85 -11.38
N THR A 78 -11.25 -1.04 -12.12
CA THR A 78 -10.56 -1.46 -13.34
C THR A 78 -9.12 -1.80 -13.01
N ALA A 79 -8.65 -2.96 -13.43
CA ALA A 79 -7.24 -3.35 -13.44
C ALA A 79 -6.75 -3.43 -14.88
N ILE A 80 -5.84 -2.53 -15.28
CA ILE A 80 -5.29 -2.50 -16.64
C ILE A 80 -3.81 -2.85 -16.60
N ALA A 81 -3.43 -3.91 -17.30
CA ALA A 81 -2.04 -4.30 -17.48
C ALA A 81 -1.48 -3.75 -18.79
N TYR A 82 -0.23 -3.28 -18.74
CA TYR A 82 0.52 -2.74 -19.87
C TYR A 82 1.91 -3.36 -19.97
N ASP A 83 2.45 -3.38 -21.19
CA ASP A 83 3.85 -3.69 -21.49
C ASP A 83 4.74 -2.43 -21.39
N ASP A 84 5.98 -2.51 -21.89
CA ASP A 84 6.92 -1.39 -21.94
C ASP A 84 6.41 -0.16 -22.71
N ASN A 85 5.44 -0.34 -23.62
CA ASN A 85 4.89 0.74 -24.44
C ASN A 85 3.74 1.48 -23.74
N TRP A 86 3.38 1.07 -22.52
CA TRP A 86 2.38 1.71 -21.67
C TRP A 86 1.08 2.01 -22.43
N TYR A 87 0.60 3.25 -22.42
CA TYR A 87 -0.67 3.65 -23.06
C TYR A 87 -0.67 3.56 -24.59
N VAL A 88 0.49 3.40 -25.22
CA VAL A 88 0.61 3.27 -26.68
C VAL A 88 0.49 1.81 -27.10
N GLY A 89 0.83 0.88 -26.21
CA GLY A 89 0.82 -0.56 -26.46
C GLY A 89 -0.53 -1.22 -26.27
N GLU A 90 -0.54 -2.54 -26.48
CA GLU A 90 -1.69 -3.35 -26.11
C GLU A 90 -1.86 -3.42 -24.59
N SER A 91 -3.11 -3.45 -24.15
CA SER A 91 -3.46 -3.60 -22.74
C SER A 91 -4.35 -4.80 -22.50
N ILE A 92 -4.33 -5.31 -21.27
CA ILE A 92 -5.23 -6.35 -20.77
C ILE A 92 -6.12 -5.70 -19.71
N TRP A 93 -7.43 -5.89 -19.82
CA TRP A 93 -8.42 -5.20 -18.98
C TRP A 93 -9.19 -6.21 -18.17
N GLU A 94 -9.20 -6.01 -16.85
CA GLU A 94 -10.08 -6.72 -15.93
C GLU A 94 -10.92 -5.71 -15.16
N VAL A 95 -12.16 -6.08 -14.85
CA VAL A 95 -13.09 -5.23 -14.09
C VAL A 95 -13.82 -6.10 -13.07
N PHE A 96 -13.96 -5.60 -11.85
CA PHE A 96 -14.80 -6.21 -10.81
C PHE A 96 -15.49 -5.12 -9.97
N THR A 97 -16.62 -5.46 -9.35
CA THR A 97 -17.37 -4.51 -8.53
C THR A 97 -17.06 -4.65 -7.04
N ILE A 98 -17.12 -3.52 -6.35
CA ILE A 98 -16.96 -3.43 -4.89
C ILE A 98 -18.20 -2.77 -4.26
N ASP A 99 -19.38 -3.08 -4.81
CA ASP A 99 -20.65 -2.44 -4.41
C ASP A 99 -20.94 -2.64 -2.92
N TYR A 100 -20.56 -3.78 -2.35
CA TYR A 100 -20.70 -4.09 -0.91
C TYR A 100 -19.97 -3.09 0.00
N ILE A 101 -18.95 -2.37 -0.50
CA ILE A 101 -18.23 -1.34 0.26
C ILE A 101 -18.99 -0.02 0.26
N PHE A 102 -19.70 0.29 -0.84
CA PHE A 102 -20.29 1.62 -1.08
C PHE A 102 -21.81 1.64 -1.19
N GLU A 103 -22.49 0.53 -0.94
CA GLU A 103 -23.94 0.35 -1.12
C GLU A 103 -24.81 1.40 -0.42
N ASP A 104 -24.37 1.95 0.72
CA ASP A 104 -25.14 2.94 1.50
C ASP A 104 -25.03 4.36 0.93
N LEU A 105 -24.04 4.62 0.06
CA LEU A 105 -23.83 5.95 -0.52
C LEU A 105 -25.05 6.40 -1.34
N LYS A 106 -25.77 5.47 -1.97
CA LYS A 106 -26.99 5.78 -2.73
C LYS A 106 -28.05 6.44 -1.85
N ASP A 107 -28.23 5.92 -0.63
CA ASP A 107 -29.26 6.37 0.30
C ASP A 107 -28.84 7.71 0.94
N ILE A 108 -27.55 7.85 1.25
CA ILE A 108 -26.96 9.13 1.68
C ILE A 108 -27.15 10.20 0.61
N LYS A 109 -26.81 9.90 -0.65
CA LYS A 109 -26.91 10.82 -1.78
C LYS A 109 -28.37 11.22 -2.03
N ALA A 110 -29.31 10.27 -2.01
CA ALA A 110 -30.74 10.53 -2.14
C ALA A 110 -31.25 11.46 -1.04
N LYS A 111 -30.84 11.24 0.22
CA LYS A 111 -31.20 12.11 1.35
C LYS A 111 -30.65 13.52 1.18
N LEU A 112 -29.38 13.67 0.81
CA LEU A 112 -28.76 14.98 0.58
C LEU A 112 -29.46 15.74 -0.56
N PHE A 113 -29.83 15.05 -1.64
CA PHE A 113 -30.61 15.64 -2.74
C PHE A 113 -32.03 16.03 -2.33
N GLN A 114 -32.64 15.33 -1.38
CA GLN A 114 -33.91 15.75 -0.80
C GLN A 114 -33.73 16.99 0.08
N ASP A 115 -32.66 17.07 0.86
CA ASP A 115 -32.39 18.20 1.76
C ASP A 115 -32.14 19.51 1.02
N ILE A 116 -31.44 19.49 -0.13
CA ILE A 116 -31.24 20.72 -0.92
C ILE A 116 -32.54 21.33 -1.46
N LYS A 117 -33.63 20.55 -1.60
CA LYS A 117 -34.92 21.08 -2.06
C LYS A 117 -35.46 22.15 -1.10
N LYS A 118 -35.10 22.10 0.19
CA LYS A 118 -35.45 23.11 1.21
C LYS A 118 -34.89 24.49 0.90
N TYR A 119 -33.86 24.57 0.05
CA TYR A 119 -33.18 25.80 -0.33
C TYR A 119 -33.69 26.39 -1.65
N VAL A 120 -34.73 25.82 -2.26
CA VAL A 120 -35.46 26.37 -3.43
C VAL A 120 -34.50 26.79 -4.56
N GLY A 121 -33.59 25.91 -4.95
CA GLY A 121 -32.65 26.15 -6.05
C GLY A 121 -31.44 27.04 -5.72
N LYS A 122 -31.34 27.56 -4.49
CA LYS A 122 -30.15 28.29 -4.03
C LYS A 122 -28.91 27.39 -3.92
N ILE A 123 -29.09 26.08 -3.82
CA ILE A 123 -28.00 25.09 -3.76
C ILE A 123 -28.16 24.11 -4.92
N ARG A 124 -27.10 23.93 -5.71
CA ARG A 124 -27.06 23.01 -6.85
C ARG A 124 -26.62 21.61 -6.43
N ALA A 125 -27.22 20.58 -7.03
CA ALA A 125 -26.86 19.16 -6.82
C ALA A 125 -25.36 18.88 -7.04
N PHE A 126 -24.75 19.57 -8.01
CA PHE A 126 -23.32 19.54 -8.31
C PHE A 126 -22.43 19.72 -7.07
N TYR A 127 -22.83 20.55 -6.09
CA TYR A 127 -22.01 20.74 -4.89
C TYR A 127 -21.98 19.49 -4.01
N ILE A 128 -23.07 18.73 -3.92
CA ILE A 128 -23.07 17.45 -3.20
C ILE A 128 -22.13 16.47 -3.90
N GLU A 129 -22.20 16.38 -5.23
CA GLU A 129 -21.33 15.51 -6.02
C GLU A 129 -19.85 15.87 -5.84
N GLN A 130 -19.50 17.16 -5.82
CA GLN A 130 -18.15 17.60 -5.50
C GLN A 130 -17.70 17.16 -4.11
N TYR A 131 -18.56 17.23 -3.10
CA TYR A 131 -18.23 16.80 -1.74
C TYR A 131 -18.08 15.28 -1.61
N ILE A 132 -18.86 14.51 -2.38
CA ILE A 132 -18.70 13.06 -2.51
C ILE A 132 -17.33 12.75 -3.16
N LEU A 133 -16.99 13.40 -4.27
CA LEU A 133 -15.71 13.20 -4.95
C LEU A 133 -14.51 13.59 -4.06
N LYS A 134 -14.64 14.62 -3.21
CA LYS A 134 -13.60 14.98 -2.22
C LYS A 134 -13.28 13.87 -1.22
N GLN A 135 -14.15 12.87 -1.06
CA GLN A 135 -13.89 11.72 -0.19
C GLN A 135 -13.02 10.65 -0.87
N LEU A 136 -13.02 10.58 -2.22
CA LEU A 136 -12.32 9.54 -2.98
C LEU A 136 -10.83 9.42 -2.64
N PRO A 137 -10.04 10.51 -2.47
CA PRO A 137 -8.65 10.39 -2.06
C PRO A 137 -8.48 9.63 -0.74
N THR A 138 -9.41 9.81 0.21
CA THR A 138 -9.35 9.10 1.50
C THR A 138 -9.70 7.63 1.33
N TYR A 139 -10.73 7.31 0.53
CA TYR A 139 -11.07 5.91 0.24
C TYR A 139 -9.92 5.20 -0.50
N ASN A 140 -9.31 5.87 -1.48
CA ASN A 140 -8.13 5.37 -2.20
C ASN A 140 -6.94 5.13 -1.27
N MET A 141 -6.75 6.01 -0.28
CA MET A 141 -5.73 5.82 0.74
C MET A 141 -6.01 4.55 1.57
N TYR A 142 -7.25 4.30 1.98
CA TYR A 142 -7.63 3.06 2.68
C TYR A 142 -7.28 1.83 1.84
N PHE A 143 -7.78 1.76 0.60
CA PHE A 143 -7.46 0.65 -0.32
C PHE A 143 -5.97 0.46 -0.52
N SER A 144 -5.21 1.56 -0.68
CA SER A 144 -3.76 1.49 -0.85
C SER A 144 -3.10 0.79 0.34
N TYR A 145 -3.47 1.12 1.58
CA TYR A 145 -2.93 0.45 2.77
C TYR A 145 -3.22 -1.05 2.78
N PHE A 146 -4.44 -1.47 2.43
CA PHE A 146 -4.81 -2.87 2.35
C PHE A 146 -4.06 -3.62 1.25
N LEU A 147 -3.97 -3.02 0.06
CA LEU A 147 -3.30 -3.62 -1.08
C LEU A 147 -1.80 -3.74 -0.85
N ILE A 148 -1.14 -2.72 -0.29
CA ILE A 148 0.28 -2.78 0.08
C ILE A 148 0.53 -3.94 1.05
N LYS A 149 -0.35 -4.11 2.06
CA LYS A 149 -0.25 -5.18 3.05
C LYS A 149 -0.26 -6.57 2.40
N TRP A 150 -1.11 -6.81 1.40
CA TRP A 150 -1.21 -8.14 0.76
C TRP A 150 -0.22 -8.32 -0.38
N LEU A 151 -0.09 -7.32 -1.25
CA LEU A 151 0.72 -7.41 -2.45
C LEU A 151 2.22 -7.53 -2.13
N LYS A 152 2.67 -7.11 -0.95
CA LYS A 152 4.08 -7.30 -0.54
C LYS A 152 4.58 -8.75 -0.58
N GLN A 153 3.67 -9.73 -0.59
CA GLN A 153 3.98 -11.17 -0.71
C GLN A 153 3.47 -11.79 -2.02
N TRP A 154 2.90 -10.99 -2.92
CA TRP A 154 2.31 -11.49 -4.16
C TRP A 154 3.34 -12.14 -5.10
N ASP A 155 4.62 -11.80 -4.95
CA ASP A 155 5.73 -12.43 -5.66
C ASP A 155 5.89 -13.94 -5.36
N GLU A 156 5.23 -14.44 -4.31
CA GLU A 156 5.18 -15.86 -3.94
C GLU A 156 4.01 -16.62 -4.56
N GLU A 157 3.03 -15.91 -5.14
CA GLU A 157 1.82 -16.51 -5.69
C GLU A 157 2.09 -17.21 -7.03
N LYS A 158 1.35 -18.31 -7.28
CA LYS A 158 1.48 -19.07 -8.54
C LYS A 158 1.20 -18.22 -9.77
N ALA A 159 0.22 -17.32 -9.68
CA ALA A 159 -0.14 -16.40 -10.75
C ALA A 159 1.05 -15.49 -11.11
N PHE A 160 1.73 -14.94 -10.11
CA PHE A 160 2.93 -14.14 -10.33
C PHE A 160 4.01 -14.94 -11.05
N GLY A 161 4.29 -16.17 -10.60
CA GLY A 161 5.29 -17.05 -11.23
C GLY A 161 5.01 -17.34 -12.71
N LYS A 162 3.74 -17.58 -13.07
CA LYS A 162 3.31 -17.87 -14.44
C LYS A 162 3.24 -16.64 -15.35
N MET A 163 3.08 -15.44 -14.78
CA MET A 163 2.90 -14.20 -15.55
C MET A 163 4.16 -13.86 -16.36
N PRO A 164 4.04 -13.72 -17.70
CA PRO A 164 5.06 -13.10 -18.53
C PRO A 164 5.19 -11.63 -18.12
N LYS A 165 6.34 -11.27 -17.58
CA LYS A 165 6.60 -9.94 -17.01
C LYS A 165 8.00 -9.46 -17.35
N GLY A 166 8.18 -8.14 -17.39
CA GLY A 166 9.49 -7.52 -17.58
C GLY A 166 10.39 -7.74 -16.36
N GLU A 167 11.65 -7.28 -16.45
CA GLU A 167 12.57 -7.29 -15.30
C GLU A 167 12.04 -6.44 -14.13
N THR A 168 11.13 -5.52 -14.42
CA THR A 168 10.43 -4.71 -13.43
C THR A 168 8.93 -4.82 -13.64
N LEU A 169 8.18 -4.91 -12.55
CA LEU A 169 6.72 -4.84 -12.57
C LEU A 169 6.27 -3.88 -11.48
N GLN A 170 5.54 -2.84 -11.87
CA GLN A 170 4.95 -1.86 -10.95
C GLN A 170 3.44 -2.00 -10.94
N MET A 171 2.84 -1.91 -9.75
CA MET A 171 1.39 -1.80 -9.61
C MET A 171 1.04 -0.51 -8.88
N THR A 172 -0.02 0.15 -9.33
CA THR A 172 -0.53 1.38 -8.72
C THR A 172 -2.01 1.25 -8.39
N TRP A 173 -2.46 2.00 -7.39
CA TRP A 173 -3.87 2.18 -7.04
C TRP A 173 -4.19 3.67 -7.02
N GLY A 174 -5.33 4.06 -7.58
CA GLY A 174 -5.85 5.41 -7.41
C GLY A 174 -7.04 5.72 -8.29
N GLU A 175 -7.04 6.93 -8.83
CA GLU A 175 -8.08 7.39 -9.73
C GLU A 175 -7.70 7.14 -11.19
N TYR A 176 -8.68 6.80 -12.02
CA TYR A 176 -8.44 6.52 -13.43
C TYR A 176 -7.80 7.72 -14.13
N LYS A 177 -6.60 7.52 -14.71
CA LYS A 177 -5.80 8.56 -15.40
C LYS A 177 -5.53 9.83 -14.58
N ASN A 178 -5.47 9.68 -13.25
CA ASN A 178 -5.14 10.76 -12.34
C ASN A 178 -4.11 10.24 -11.31
N TYR A 179 -3.95 10.93 -10.18
CA TYR A 179 -3.01 10.53 -9.13
C TYR A 179 -3.24 9.07 -8.72
N SER A 180 -2.15 8.30 -8.74
CA SER A 180 -2.11 6.92 -8.27
C SER A 180 -0.87 6.70 -7.41
N GLN A 181 -1.05 5.91 -6.36
CA GLN A 181 -0.01 5.53 -5.42
C GLN A 181 0.57 4.19 -5.85
N LYS A 182 1.89 4.04 -5.77
CA LYS A 182 2.52 2.74 -5.95
C LYS A 182 2.12 1.84 -4.78
N ILE A 183 1.64 0.64 -5.08
CA ILE A 183 1.20 -0.36 -4.08
C ILE A 183 2.07 -1.63 -4.11
N PHE A 184 2.80 -1.85 -5.19
CA PHE A 184 3.72 -2.97 -5.35
C PHE A 184 4.83 -2.63 -6.34
N TYR A 185 6.02 -3.16 -6.08
CA TYR A 185 7.13 -3.08 -7.00
C TYR A 185 7.98 -4.34 -6.94
N HIS A 186 8.18 -4.93 -8.11
CA HIS A 186 9.12 -6.01 -8.32
C HIS A 186 10.24 -5.55 -9.24
N ASP A 187 11.46 -5.99 -8.94
CA ASP A 187 12.64 -5.76 -9.74
C ASP A 187 13.55 -6.98 -9.65
N SER A 188 13.65 -7.74 -10.73
CA SER A 188 14.49 -8.94 -10.83
C SER A 188 15.91 -8.64 -11.33
N ARG A 189 16.26 -7.37 -11.60
CA ARG A 189 17.61 -7.02 -12.05
C ARG A 189 18.63 -7.35 -10.96
N PRO A 190 19.86 -7.75 -11.32
CA PRO A 190 20.91 -8.05 -10.34
C PRO A 190 21.14 -6.90 -9.35
N LYS A 191 21.10 -7.23 -8.06
CA LYS A 191 21.36 -6.26 -6.99
C LYS A 191 22.86 -6.18 -6.73
N LYS A 192 23.41 -4.97 -6.77
CA LYS A 192 24.81 -4.68 -6.45
C LYS A 192 24.88 -3.83 -5.20
N GLU A 193 25.75 -4.19 -4.28
CA GLU A 193 25.97 -3.49 -3.02
C GLU A 193 26.36 -2.01 -3.26
N GLU A 194 27.23 -1.74 -4.24
CA GLU A 194 27.69 -0.39 -4.55
C GLU A 194 26.52 0.53 -4.94
N ARG A 195 25.61 0.01 -5.78
CA ARG A 195 24.43 0.74 -6.20
C ARG A 195 23.47 1.01 -5.04
N PHE A 196 23.35 0.06 -4.11
CA PHE A 196 22.54 0.27 -2.91
C PHE A 196 23.15 1.36 -2.02
N ARG A 197 24.47 1.36 -1.85
CA ARG A 197 25.18 2.39 -1.08
C ARG A 197 25.01 3.77 -1.70
N GLU A 198 25.12 3.88 -3.03
CA GLU A 198 24.84 5.13 -3.75
C GLU A 198 23.40 5.60 -3.59
N LEU A 199 22.42 4.68 -3.64
CA LEU A 199 21.01 4.99 -3.38
C LEU A 199 20.83 5.60 -1.99
N ILE A 200 21.37 4.94 -0.95
CA ILE A 200 21.28 5.42 0.44
C ILE A 200 22.01 6.75 0.60
N GLN A 201 23.17 6.94 -0.02
CA GLN A 201 23.91 8.19 0.04
C GLN A 201 23.13 9.37 -0.58
N LYS A 202 22.41 9.13 -1.67
CA LYS A 202 21.55 10.14 -2.30
C LYS A 202 20.32 10.47 -1.44
N GLY A 203 19.77 9.47 -0.75
CA GLY A 203 18.66 9.65 0.21
C GLY A 203 17.37 10.20 -0.39
N LYS A 204 17.17 10.04 -1.71
CA LYS A 204 16.01 10.56 -2.44
C LYS A 204 14.80 9.64 -2.24
N GLN A 205 13.75 10.18 -1.62
CA GLN A 205 12.55 9.42 -1.26
C GLN A 205 11.91 8.71 -2.46
N GLU A 206 11.89 9.35 -3.63
CA GLU A 206 11.34 8.80 -4.86
C GLU A 206 12.10 7.57 -5.39
N GLU A 207 13.37 7.40 -5.00
CA GLU A 207 14.19 6.26 -5.38
C GLU A 207 14.22 5.17 -4.29
N THR A 208 14.02 5.52 -3.02
CA THR A 208 14.12 4.59 -1.88
C THR A 208 12.80 3.93 -1.51
N VAL A 209 11.68 4.67 -1.59
CA VAL A 209 10.35 4.18 -1.21
C VAL A 209 9.81 3.22 -2.26
N PHE A 210 9.31 2.06 -1.81
CA PHE A 210 8.96 0.91 -2.67
C PHE A 210 10.11 0.36 -3.54
N SER A 211 11.37 0.66 -3.24
CA SER A 211 12.48 0.06 -3.99
C SER A 211 12.65 -1.42 -3.64
N SER A 212 13.08 -2.23 -4.62
CA SER A 212 13.22 -3.68 -4.45
C SER A 212 14.67 -4.12 -4.56
N TRP A 213 15.15 -4.71 -3.46
CA TRP A 213 16.52 -5.09 -3.14
C TRP A 213 16.56 -6.48 -2.49
N THR A 214 15.80 -7.41 -3.07
CA THR A 214 15.73 -8.79 -2.58
C THR A 214 17.08 -9.49 -2.69
N SER A 215 17.37 -10.39 -1.74
CA SER A 215 18.59 -11.20 -1.69
C SER A 215 19.89 -10.37 -1.66
N LEU A 216 19.82 -9.11 -1.20
CA LEU A 216 20.97 -8.23 -1.12
C LEU A 216 21.90 -8.69 0.03
N LYS A 217 23.21 -8.65 -0.20
CA LYS A 217 24.21 -8.84 0.87
C LYS A 217 24.84 -7.50 1.19
N LEU A 218 24.80 -7.12 2.46
CA LEU A 218 25.40 -5.89 2.96
C LEU A 218 26.16 -6.16 4.25
N ASP A 219 27.35 -5.56 4.36
CA ASP A 219 28.10 -5.48 5.61
C ASP A 219 28.50 -4.04 5.90
N LYS A 220 28.27 -3.54 7.12
CA LYS A 220 28.68 -2.20 7.57
C LYS A 220 28.09 -1.07 6.71
N LEU A 221 26.89 -0.66 7.08
CA LEU A 221 26.24 0.52 6.51
C LEU A 221 25.42 1.24 7.57
N LYS A 222 25.41 2.57 7.48
CA LYS A 222 24.51 3.41 8.26
C LYS A 222 23.45 4.00 7.32
N ILE A 223 22.19 3.80 7.67
CA ILE A 223 21.02 4.34 6.98
C ILE A 223 20.35 5.30 7.97
N GLU A 224 20.55 6.61 7.78
CA GLU A 224 20.11 7.63 8.74
C GLU A 224 19.23 8.68 8.09
N SER A 225 18.09 8.99 8.71
CA SER A 225 17.19 10.08 8.32
C SER A 225 16.70 9.99 6.86
N ILE A 226 16.47 8.76 6.38
CA ILE A 226 15.95 8.48 5.02
C ILE A 226 14.61 7.75 5.15
N ASP A 227 13.70 8.03 4.22
CA ASP A 227 12.47 7.24 4.07
C ASP A 227 12.73 6.03 3.18
N ILE A 228 12.68 4.84 3.78
CA ILE A 228 12.79 3.53 3.12
C ILE A 228 11.47 2.74 3.24
N SER A 229 10.34 3.44 3.36
CA SER A 229 9.03 2.81 3.47
C SER A 229 8.73 1.89 2.30
N CYS A 230 8.14 0.73 2.60
CA CYS A 230 7.82 -0.33 1.64
C CYS A 230 9.02 -0.84 0.83
N MET A 231 10.27 -0.55 1.23
CA MET A 231 11.45 -1.13 0.62
C MET A 231 11.44 -2.64 0.83
N ASN A 232 11.79 -3.38 -0.21
CA ASN A 232 11.85 -4.83 -0.18
C ASN A 232 13.29 -5.33 -0.02
N LEU A 233 13.63 -5.82 1.17
CA LEU A 233 14.89 -6.46 1.53
C LEU A 233 14.70 -7.95 1.85
N LYS A 234 13.63 -8.57 1.32
CA LYS A 234 13.36 -10.00 1.47
C LYS A 234 14.59 -10.85 1.12
N GLU A 235 14.86 -11.89 1.90
CA GLU A 235 15.99 -12.82 1.73
C GLU A 235 17.38 -12.17 1.78
N SER A 236 17.50 -10.93 2.24
CA SER A 236 18.79 -10.24 2.32
C SER A 236 19.64 -10.72 3.50
N GLU A 237 20.97 -10.68 3.34
CA GLU A 237 21.94 -10.82 4.43
C GLU A 237 22.43 -9.43 4.86
N LEU A 238 22.00 -8.99 6.03
CA LEU A 238 22.32 -7.68 6.59
C LEU A 238 23.22 -7.85 7.81
N LYS A 239 24.47 -7.41 7.73
CA LYS A 239 25.46 -7.52 8.81
C LYS A 239 25.96 -6.14 9.22
N ASN A 240 26.03 -5.86 10.52
CA ASN A 240 26.56 -4.59 11.04
C ASN A 240 25.85 -3.35 10.47
N ILE A 241 24.51 -3.39 10.35
CA ILE A 241 23.71 -2.29 9.76
C ILE A 241 23.08 -1.44 10.86
N PHE A 242 23.20 -0.11 10.73
CA PHE A 242 22.65 0.87 11.66
C PHE A 242 21.56 1.69 10.97
N PHE A 243 20.30 1.46 11.34
CA PHE A 243 19.15 2.25 10.93
C PHE A 243 18.86 3.30 12.00
N LEU A 244 18.99 4.60 11.71
CA LEU A 244 18.84 5.68 12.68
C LEU A 244 17.84 6.73 12.21
N SER A 245 16.77 6.98 12.98
CA SER A 245 15.78 8.03 12.69
C SER A 245 15.16 7.95 11.27
N SER A 246 15.07 6.74 10.71
CA SER A 246 14.56 6.48 9.36
C SER A 246 13.09 6.08 9.39
N MET A 247 12.31 6.55 8.41
CA MET A 247 10.96 6.07 8.19
C MET A 247 11.05 4.75 7.43
N SER A 248 10.43 3.68 7.94
CA SER A 248 10.60 2.31 7.45
C SER A 248 9.29 1.54 7.49
N VAL A 249 8.17 2.25 7.34
CA VAL A 249 6.83 1.69 7.39
C VAL A 249 6.66 0.70 6.25
N GLY A 250 6.22 -0.52 6.55
CA GLY A 250 6.05 -1.58 5.55
C GLY A 250 7.35 -2.19 5.02
N LEU A 251 8.51 -1.91 5.64
CA LEU A 251 9.79 -2.54 5.28
C LEU A 251 9.64 -4.07 5.24
N ASN A 252 10.02 -4.70 4.14
CA ASN A 252 9.92 -6.16 3.99
C ASN A 252 11.29 -6.80 4.21
N LEU A 253 11.43 -7.51 5.33
CA LEU A 253 12.58 -8.30 5.76
C LEU A 253 12.23 -9.79 5.87
N LYS A 254 11.17 -10.24 5.17
CA LYS A 254 10.79 -11.65 5.14
C LYS A 254 11.98 -12.52 4.74
N LYS A 255 12.23 -13.60 5.47
CA LYS A 255 13.37 -14.54 5.27
C LYS A 255 14.76 -13.88 5.30
N ALA A 256 14.88 -12.63 5.73
CA ALA A 256 16.18 -11.97 5.83
C ALA A 256 17.01 -12.52 7.00
N PHE A 257 18.33 -12.46 6.88
CA PHE A 257 19.28 -12.73 7.95
C PHE A 257 19.87 -11.41 8.42
N LEU A 258 19.55 -11.01 9.66
CA LEU A 258 20.07 -9.80 10.30
C LEU A 258 21.04 -10.20 11.40
N ARG A 259 22.27 -9.71 11.33
CA ARG A 259 23.28 -9.93 12.38
C ARG A 259 23.95 -8.63 12.81
N ASN A 260 23.97 -8.39 14.12
CA ASN A 260 24.55 -7.17 14.71
C ASN A 260 23.92 -5.90 14.10
N CYS A 261 22.60 -5.86 14.00
CA CYS A 261 21.85 -4.75 13.42
C CYS A 261 21.19 -3.90 14.51
N TYR A 262 21.16 -2.59 14.30
CA TYR A 262 20.62 -1.64 15.26
C TYR A 262 19.59 -0.74 14.57
N PHE A 263 18.36 -0.77 15.06
CA PHE A 263 17.29 0.15 14.69
C PHE A 263 17.10 1.13 15.85
N ARG A 264 17.23 2.43 15.58
CA ARG A 264 17.06 3.46 16.60
C ARG A 264 16.14 4.56 16.08
N LYS A 265 15.06 4.87 16.83
CA LYS A 265 14.09 5.91 16.45
C LYS A 265 13.49 5.70 15.06
N CYS A 266 13.35 4.45 14.63
CA CYS A 266 12.74 4.11 13.34
C CYS A 266 11.23 3.90 13.49
N ASP A 267 10.45 4.31 12.48
CA ASP A 267 9.07 3.84 12.33
C ASP A 267 9.07 2.57 11.49
N LEU A 268 8.85 1.42 12.13
CA LEU A 268 8.78 0.09 11.51
C LEU A 268 7.32 -0.40 11.44
N GLY A 269 6.33 0.49 11.49
CA GLY A 269 4.93 0.09 11.42
C GLY A 269 4.64 -0.78 10.18
N ALA A 270 3.89 -1.87 10.34
CA ALA A 270 3.55 -2.80 9.27
C ALA A 270 4.72 -3.53 8.57
N SER A 271 5.96 -3.43 9.09
CA SER A 271 7.10 -4.17 8.54
C SER A 271 6.95 -5.68 8.73
N ASP A 272 7.51 -6.44 7.79
CA ASP A 272 7.40 -7.90 7.72
C ASP A 272 8.76 -8.55 8.02
N PHE A 273 8.81 -9.36 9.07
CA PHE A 273 9.96 -10.16 9.51
C PHE A 273 9.65 -11.66 9.44
N THR A 274 8.61 -12.07 8.71
CA THR A 274 8.19 -13.47 8.60
C THR A 274 9.37 -14.36 8.19
N GLU A 275 9.58 -15.49 8.87
CA GLU A 275 10.66 -16.46 8.61
C GLU A 275 12.10 -15.88 8.66
N SER A 276 12.28 -14.66 9.17
CA SER A 276 13.62 -14.04 9.27
C SER A 276 14.44 -14.60 10.43
N HIS A 277 15.76 -14.39 10.37
CA HIS A 277 16.68 -14.73 11.45
C HIS A 277 17.33 -13.46 11.98
N LEU A 278 17.08 -13.15 13.26
CA LEU A 278 17.64 -11.99 13.94
C LEU A 278 18.63 -12.46 15.00
N GLU A 279 19.91 -12.14 14.79
CA GLU A 279 21.01 -12.40 15.74
C GLU A 279 21.65 -11.08 16.18
N ASP A 280 21.71 -10.83 17.49
CA ASP A 280 22.30 -9.60 18.05
C ASP A 280 21.65 -8.33 17.47
N VAL A 281 20.30 -8.25 17.49
CA VAL A 281 19.53 -7.12 16.95
C VAL A 281 18.96 -6.26 18.07
N VAL A 282 19.06 -4.94 17.92
CA VAL A 282 18.50 -3.97 18.89
C VAL A 282 17.48 -3.08 18.21
N PHE A 283 16.29 -2.94 18.82
CA PHE A 283 15.32 -1.91 18.48
C PHE A 283 15.21 -0.92 19.65
N GLU A 284 15.74 0.28 19.48
CA GLU A 284 15.78 1.34 20.50
C GLU A 284 14.85 2.49 20.10
N ASN A 285 13.81 2.76 20.88
CA ASN A 285 12.84 3.83 20.64
C ASN A 285 12.15 3.73 19.26
N CYS A 286 11.90 2.51 18.76
CA CYS A 286 11.23 2.28 17.48
C CYS A 286 9.70 2.18 17.65
N ILE A 287 8.96 2.53 16.61
CA ILE A 287 7.52 2.25 16.50
C ILE A 287 7.37 0.88 15.85
N LEU A 288 6.78 -0.09 16.56
CA LEU A 288 6.62 -1.49 16.13
C LEU A 288 5.15 -1.92 16.10
N ARG A 289 4.29 -1.12 15.47
CA ARG A 289 2.85 -1.41 15.35
C ARG A 289 2.56 -2.30 14.14
N ASN A 290 1.67 -3.29 14.30
CA ASN A 290 1.20 -4.15 13.20
C ASN A 290 2.31 -4.92 12.46
N ASN A 291 3.42 -5.22 13.12
CA ASN A 291 4.49 -6.02 12.54
C ASN A 291 4.12 -7.50 12.44
N CYS A 292 4.74 -8.21 11.49
CA CYS A 292 4.60 -9.66 11.37
C CYS A 292 5.95 -10.35 11.63
N PHE A 293 6.03 -11.16 12.68
CA PHE A 293 7.21 -11.95 13.05
C PHE A 293 6.95 -13.46 12.99
N LYS A 294 5.92 -13.87 12.23
CA LYS A 294 5.54 -15.28 12.11
C LYS A 294 6.75 -16.13 11.68
N ASP A 295 7.02 -17.21 12.41
CA ASP A 295 8.13 -18.13 12.16
C ASP A 295 9.55 -17.49 12.19
N ALA A 296 9.68 -16.27 12.72
CA ALA A 296 10.98 -15.62 12.89
C ALA A 296 11.81 -16.26 14.02
N LYS A 297 13.13 -16.29 13.85
CA LYS A 297 14.08 -16.81 14.83
C LYS A 297 14.81 -15.66 15.50
N PHE A 298 14.87 -15.69 16.84
CA PHE A 298 15.51 -14.65 17.63
C PHE A 298 16.67 -15.23 18.44
N LYS A 299 17.83 -14.58 18.36
CA LYS A 299 19.00 -14.82 19.22
C LYS A 299 19.54 -13.47 19.65
N ASN A 300 19.56 -13.19 20.96
CA ASN A 300 20.02 -11.92 21.52
C ASN A 300 19.33 -10.70 20.87
N VAL A 301 18.00 -10.67 20.92
CA VAL A 301 17.23 -9.54 20.36
C VAL A 301 16.64 -8.71 21.48
N TYR A 302 16.86 -7.40 21.40
CA TYR A 302 16.56 -6.46 22.48
C TYR A 302 15.60 -5.37 22.01
N LEU A 303 14.57 -5.12 22.82
CA LEU A 303 13.77 -3.89 22.74
C LEU A 303 14.19 -2.93 23.86
N SER A 304 14.37 -1.66 23.54
CA SER A 304 14.61 -0.59 24.51
C SER A 304 13.72 0.61 24.22
N ASP A 305 12.98 1.07 25.23
CA ASP A 305 12.19 2.31 25.21
C ASP A 305 12.98 3.51 25.76
N GLY A 306 14.31 3.44 25.70
CA GLY A 306 15.21 4.44 26.25
C GLY A 306 15.33 4.40 27.79
N LYS A 307 14.64 3.47 28.48
CA LYS A 307 14.69 3.32 29.94
C LYS A 307 14.92 1.89 30.43
N LYS A 308 14.54 0.85 29.68
CA LYS A 308 14.79 -0.57 30.03
C LYS A 308 15.12 -1.42 28.82
N PHE A 309 16.08 -2.33 28.95
CA PHE A 309 16.30 -3.42 28.01
C PHE A 309 15.38 -4.58 28.34
N LYS A 310 14.53 -5.00 27.40
CA LYS A 310 13.84 -6.29 27.47
C LYS A 310 14.70 -7.30 26.72
N ASN A 311 15.37 -8.19 27.46
CA ASN A 311 16.39 -9.10 26.93
C ASN A 311 15.85 -10.23 26.03
N ILE A 312 14.53 -10.36 25.87
CA ILE A 312 13.91 -11.38 25.04
C ILE A 312 12.61 -10.81 24.49
N LEU A 313 12.50 -10.73 23.16
CA LEU A 313 11.21 -10.64 22.47
C LEU A 313 10.47 -11.96 22.69
N ARG A 314 9.39 -11.95 23.47
CA ARG A 314 8.36 -12.97 23.36
C ARG A 314 7.38 -12.54 22.27
N GLU A 315 6.72 -13.51 21.64
CA GLU A 315 5.68 -13.21 20.65
C GLU A 315 4.60 -12.27 21.22
N GLU A 316 4.27 -12.43 22.50
CA GLU A 316 3.36 -11.58 23.28
C GLU A 316 3.80 -10.10 23.36
N ASP A 317 5.09 -9.81 23.21
CA ASP A 317 5.64 -8.45 23.30
C ASP A 317 5.45 -7.65 22.01
N LEU A 318 4.98 -8.29 20.95
CA LEU A 318 4.86 -7.77 19.59
C LEU A 318 3.41 -7.40 19.22
N TRP A 319 2.44 -7.74 20.07
CA TRP A 319 1.00 -7.47 19.87
C TRP A 319 0.49 -6.27 20.70
N GLY A 320 1.40 -5.46 21.25
CA GLY A 320 1.10 -4.32 22.15
C GLY A 320 0.62 -3.06 21.44
#